data_AF-A0A3C0L5F3-F1
#
_entry.id   AF-A0A3C0L5F3-F1
#
_cell.length_a   1.000
_cell.length_b   1.000
_cell.length_c   1.000
_cell.angle_alpha   90.00
_cell.angle_beta   90.00
_cell.angle_gamma   90.00
#
_symmetry.space_group_name_H-M   'P 1'
#
loop_
_entity.id
_entity.type
_entity.pdbx_description
1 polymer ?
#
loop_
_entity_poly.entity_id
_entity_poly.type
_entity_poly.pdbx_seq_one_letter_code
_entity_poly.pdbx_strand_id
1 'polypeptide(L)'
;KSLNQDVALMSALLRLAFSEGKALHREKNLRLGVEAAGLDWQAAQKHLDRDDWKPLVEQYQTEMVEGMGLWGVPSYRLTGSDGEPDLAVWGQDRLWLIAAEIRRRAGRDSAWSS
;
A
#
# COMPACT_ATOMS: atom_id res chain seq x y z
N LYS A 1 -1.67 6.76 16.12
CA LYS A 1 -3.10 7.09 15.92
C LYS A 1 -3.29 7.83 14.59
N SER A 2 -2.83 7.24 13.47
CA SER A 2 -2.79 7.83 12.11
C SER A 2 -3.46 6.96 11.03
N LEU A 3 -3.92 5.75 11.38
CA LEU A 3 -4.30 4.66 10.45
C LEU A 3 -5.50 4.96 9.52
N ASN A 4 -6.14 6.11 9.67
CA ASN A 4 -7.28 6.51 8.81
C ASN A 4 -6.93 7.67 7.87
N GLN A 5 -5.93 8.49 8.20
CA GLN A 5 -5.59 9.68 7.41
C GLN A 5 -4.74 9.31 6.18
N ASP A 6 -3.88 8.31 6.32
CA ASP A 6 -3.16 7.67 5.23
C ASP A 6 -4.12 7.02 4.22
N VAL A 7 -5.08 6.22 4.69
CA VAL A 7 -6.11 5.61 3.84
C VAL A 7 -6.95 6.68 3.13
N ALA A 8 -7.36 7.74 3.85
CA ALA A 8 -8.12 8.84 3.28
C ALA A 8 -7.31 9.60 2.21
N LEU A 9 -6.03 9.88 2.48
CA LEU A 9 -5.14 10.56 1.54
C LEU A 9 -4.91 9.72 0.28
N MET A 10 -4.55 8.44 0.44
CA MET A 10 -4.36 7.54 -0.70
C MET A 10 -5.65 7.41 -1.51
N SER A 11 -6.80 7.23 -0.86
CA SER A 11 -8.09 7.10 -1.54
C SER A 11 -8.44 8.37 -2.33
N ALA A 12 -8.23 9.54 -1.75
CA ALA A 12 -8.46 10.82 -2.42
C ALA A 12 -7.55 10.99 -3.63
N LEU A 13 -6.24 10.74 -3.49
CA LEU A 13 -5.27 10.90 -4.57
C LEU A 13 -5.50 9.89 -5.70
N LEU A 14 -5.76 8.61 -5.38
CA LEU A 14 -6.06 7.58 -6.39
C LEU A 14 -7.34 7.90 -7.16
N ARG A 15 -8.40 8.37 -6.49
CA ARG A 15 -9.61 8.84 -7.17
C ARG A 15 -9.31 9.99 -8.12
N LEU A 16 -8.58 11.01 -7.66
CA LEU A 16 -8.24 12.17 -8.48
C LEU A 16 -7.44 11.75 -9.73
N ALA A 17 -6.43 10.90 -9.57
CA ALA A 17 -5.56 10.47 -10.66
C ALA A 17 -6.27 9.51 -11.64
N PHE A 18 -6.86 8.44 -11.12
CA PHE A 18 -7.31 7.30 -11.92
C PHE A 18 -8.81 7.31 -12.26
N SER A 19 -9.65 7.97 -11.45
CA SER A 19 -11.08 8.10 -11.74
C SER A 19 -11.45 9.44 -12.37
N GLU A 20 -10.79 10.54 -11.97
CA GLU A 20 -11.12 11.89 -12.44
C GLU A 20 -10.13 12.47 -13.45
N GLY A 21 -9.03 11.77 -13.75
CA GLY A 21 -8.03 12.22 -14.71
C GLY A 21 -7.30 13.51 -14.32
N LYS A 22 -7.25 13.84 -13.03
CA LYS A 22 -6.58 15.04 -12.52
C LYS A 22 -5.09 14.78 -12.33
N ALA A 23 -4.27 15.58 -13.00
CA ALA A 23 -2.83 15.53 -12.90
C ALA A 23 -2.34 15.92 -11.49
N LEU A 24 -1.88 14.95 -10.69
CA LEU A 24 -1.41 15.19 -9.32
C LEU A 24 -0.07 15.94 -9.23
N HIS A 25 0.71 16.02 -10.30
CA HIS A 25 1.90 16.88 -10.35
C HIS A 25 1.57 18.38 -10.32
N ARG A 26 0.29 18.75 -10.46
CA ARG A 26 -0.19 20.14 -10.35
C ARG A 26 -0.56 20.41 -8.90
N GLU A 27 0.06 21.42 -8.30
CA GLU A 27 -0.16 21.82 -6.91
C GLU A 27 -1.65 21.92 -6.53
N LYS A 28 -2.46 22.59 -7.38
CA LYS A 28 -3.91 22.74 -7.16
C LYS A 28 -4.65 21.41 -6.98
N ASN A 29 -4.22 20.35 -7.68
CA ASN A 29 -4.85 19.04 -7.62
C ASN A 29 -4.33 18.22 -6.43
N LEU A 30 -3.04 18.38 -6.10
CA LEU A 30 -2.46 17.76 -4.91
C LEU A 30 -3.09 18.34 -3.64
N ARG A 31 -3.24 19.66 -3.57
CA ARG A 31 -3.97 20.36 -2.51
C ARG A 31 -5.38 19.84 -2.33
N LEU A 32 -6.12 19.68 -3.43
CA LEU A 32 -7.47 19.12 -3.41
C LEU A 32 -7.50 17.72 -2.75
N GLY A 33 -6.51 16.87 -3.03
CA GLY A 33 -6.40 15.55 -2.41
C GLY A 33 -6.07 15.59 -0.92
N VAL A 34 -5.15 16.45 -0.52
CA VAL A 34 -4.76 16.67 0.89
C VAL A 34 -5.95 17.18 1.71
N GLU A 35 -6.61 18.23 1.25
CA GLU A 35 -7.77 18.81 1.96
C GLU A 35 -8.96 17.84 1.99
N ALA A 36 -9.19 17.06 0.92
CA ALA A 36 -10.21 16.02 0.90
C ALA A 36 -9.97 14.88 1.92
N ALA A 37 -8.72 14.66 2.33
CA ALA A 37 -8.34 13.72 3.37
C ALA A 37 -8.43 14.32 4.80
N GLY A 38 -8.89 15.57 4.93
CA GLY A 38 -8.94 16.29 6.20
C GLY A 38 -7.57 16.72 6.72
N LEU A 39 -6.56 16.79 5.84
CA LEU A 39 -5.20 17.23 6.19
C LEU A 39 -5.02 18.72 5.87
N ASP A 40 -4.14 19.37 6.65
CA ASP A 40 -3.80 20.77 6.44
C ASP A 40 -2.81 20.94 5.29
N TRP A 41 -3.16 21.79 4.33
CA TRP A 41 -2.32 22.05 3.17
C TRP A 41 -0.99 22.74 3.54
N GLN A 42 -1.01 23.70 4.47
CA GLN A 42 0.22 24.42 4.86
C GLN A 42 1.23 23.49 5.53
N ALA A 43 0.77 22.53 6.31
CA ALA A 43 1.59 21.46 6.88
C ALA A 43 2.13 20.54 5.78
N ALA A 44 1.27 20.09 4.84
CA ALA A 44 1.67 19.19 3.76
C ALA A 44 2.74 19.81 2.83
N GLN A 45 2.65 21.12 2.53
CA GLN A 45 3.63 21.82 1.70
C GLN A 45 5.07 21.69 2.23
N LYS A 46 5.27 21.57 3.55
CA LYS A 46 6.58 21.40 4.17
C LYS A 46 7.27 20.07 3.79
N HIS A 47 6.54 19.16 3.14
CA HIS A 47 7.02 17.83 2.76
C HIS A 47 7.24 17.63 1.26
N LEU A 48 6.79 18.53 0.38
CA LEU A 48 6.73 18.28 -1.08
C LEU A 48 8.09 18.29 -1.80
N ASP A 49 9.06 19.03 -1.27
CA ASP A 49 10.40 19.16 -1.86
C ASP A 49 11.47 18.45 -1.02
N ARG A 50 11.07 17.36 -0.35
CA ARG A 50 11.98 16.53 0.45
C ARG A 50 12.31 15.25 -0.29
N ASP A 51 13.54 14.79 -0.08
CA ASP A 51 14.09 13.57 -0.67
C ASP A 51 14.29 12.45 0.37
N ASP A 52 13.88 12.68 1.61
CA ASP A 52 14.03 11.74 2.73
C ASP A 52 13.22 10.45 2.56
N TRP A 53 12.23 10.44 1.65
CA TRP A 53 11.47 9.25 1.28
C TRP A 53 12.23 8.32 0.32
N LYS A 54 13.22 8.81 -0.44
CA LYS A 54 13.89 8.03 -1.49
C LYS A 54 14.56 6.76 -0.95
N PRO A 55 15.37 6.80 0.12
CA PRO A 55 16.01 5.60 0.65
C PRO A 55 14.99 4.55 1.13
N LEU A 56 13.87 5.00 1.71
CA LEU A 56 12.79 4.11 2.15
C LEU A 56 12.14 3.39 0.95
N VAL A 57 11.85 4.11 -0.13
CA VAL A 57 11.28 3.53 -1.35
C VAL A 57 12.26 2.58 -2.02
N GLU A 58 13.54 2.93 -2.12
CA GLU A 58 14.59 2.06 -2.65
C GLU A 58 14.69 0.75 -1.86
N GLN A 59 14.69 0.83 -0.51
CA GLN A 59 14.70 -0.36 0.35
C GLN A 59 13.51 -1.28 0.06
N TYR A 60 12.29 -0.74 -0.03
CA TYR A 60 11.10 -1.56 -0.33
C TYR A 60 11.12 -2.13 -1.76
N GLN A 61 11.69 -1.42 -2.73
CA GLN A 61 11.87 -1.94 -4.09
C GLN A 61 12.85 -3.10 -4.13
N THR A 62 14.00 -2.99 -3.45
CA THR A 62 14.96 -4.08 -3.30
C THR A 62 14.32 -5.29 -2.63
N GLU A 63 13.57 -5.10 -1.53
CA GLU A 63 12.86 -6.20 -0.86
C GLU A 63 11.85 -6.87 -1.79
N MET A 64 11.09 -6.10 -2.56
CA MET A 64 10.11 -6.62 -3.52
C MET A 64 10.78 -7.42 -4.65
N VAL A 65 11.84 -6.88 -5.27
CA VAL A 65 12.49 -7.47 -6.44
C VAL A 65 13.42 -8.61 -6.06
N GLU A 66 14.38 -8.35 -5.19
CA GLU A 66 15.43 -9.32 -4.83
C GLU A 66 14.94 -10.29 -3.77
N GLY A 67 14.17 -9.80 -2.79
CA GLY A 67 13.67 -10.62 -1.67
C GLY A 67 12.46 -11.48 -2.02
N MET A 68 11.56 -11.00 -2.88
CA MET A 68 10.29 -11.69 -3.20
C MET A 68 10.17 -12.13 -4.67
N GLY A 69 11.11 -11.74 -5.54
CA GLY A 69 11.03 -12.05 -6.98
C GLY A 69 9.91 -11.30 -7.71
N LEU A 70 9.36 -10.24 -7.12
CA LEU A 70 8.26 -9.44 -7.66
C LEU A 70 8.82 -8.22 -8.40
N TRP A 71 8.37 -8.00 -9.63
CA TRP A 71 8.99 -6.99 -10.51
C TRP A 71 8.12 -5.73 -10.72
N GLY A 72 6.93 -5.65 -10.12
CA GLY A 72 5.99 -4.56 -10.34
C GLY A 72 4.90 -4.42 -9.28
N VAL A 73 3.99 -3.46 -9.49
CA VAL A 73 2.86 -3.16 -8.59
C VAL A 73 1.50 -3.35 -9.30
N PRO A 74 0.41 -3.60 -8.55
CA PRO A 74 0.39 -3.90 -7.12
C PRO A 74 0.95 -5.30 -6.83
N SER A 75 1.66 -5.41 -5.71
CA SER A 75 2.20 -6.66 -5.19
C SER A 75 1.73 -6.86 -3.75
N TYR A 76 1.52 -8.11 -3.36
CA TYR A 76 1.00 -8.48 -2.05
C TYR A 76 1.88 -9.56 -1.42
N ARG A 77 2.17 -9.39 -0.12
CA ARG A 77 2.82 -10.40 0.71
C ARG A 77 1.90 -10.76 1.88
N LEU A 78 1.64 -12.05 2.05
CA LEU A 78 0.97 -12.60 3.22
C LEU A 78 1.97 -13.46 4.01
N THR A 79 2.43 -12.92 5.14
CA THR A 79 3.47 -13.53 5.96
C THR A 79 2.99 -14.81 6.66
N GLY A 80 3.82 -15.85 6.65
CA GLY A 80 3.57 -17.11 7.36
C GLY A 80 3.89 -17.04 8.84
N SER A 81 3.24 -17.89 9.63
CA SER A 81 3.68 -18.23 10.99
C SER A 81 4.87 -19.19 10.93
N ASP A 82 5.51 -19.47 12.08
CA ASP A 82 6.69 -20.32 12.17
C ASP A 82 6.56 -21.63 11.35
N GLY A 83 7.43 -21.78 10.34
CA GLY A 83 7.49 -22.95 9.45
C GLY A 83 6.60 -22.89 8.20
N GLU A 84 5.68 -21.92 8.08
CA GLU A 84 4.95 -21.68 6.83
C GLU A 84 5.63 -20.56 6.01
N PRO A 85 5.86 -20.77 4.70
CA PRO A 85 6.43 -19.73 3.85
C PRO A 85 5.45 -18.59 3.58
N ASP A 86 5.99 -17.43 3.27
CA ASP A 86 5.22 -16.27 2.80
C ASP A 86 4.57 -16.56 1.45
N LEU A 87 3.34 -16.09 1.27
CA LEU A 87 2.71 -16.02 -0.05
C LEU A 87 2.99 -14.63 -0.64
N ALA A 88 3.74 -14.58 -1.74
CA ALA A 88 4.00 -13.35 -2.51
C ALA A 88 3.36 -13.45 -3.90
N VAL A 89 2.54 -12.47 -4.28
CA VAL A 89 1.85 -12.44 -5.57
C VAL A 89 1.86 -11.04 -6.18
N TRP A 90 1.96 -10.98 -7.51
CA TRP A 90 1.86 -9.76 -8.30
C TRP A 90 0.54 -9.74 -9.08
N GLY A 91 -0.13 -8.58 -9.11
CA GLY A 91 -1.35 -8.35 -9.89
C GLY A 91 -2.63 -8.31 -9.04
N GLN A 92 -3.53 -7.39 -9.39
CA GLN A 92 -4.84 -7.24 -8.74
C GLN A 92 -5.74 -8.48 -8.96
N ASP A 93 -5.54 -9.20 -10.06
CA ASP A 93 -6.22 -10.44 -10.41
C ASP A 93 -5.81 -11.65 -9.54
N ARG A 94 -4.97 -11.43 -8.52
CA ARG A 94 -4.56 -12.43 -7.53
C ARG A 94 -5.16 -12.22 -6.13
N LEU A 95 -6.02 -11.22 -5.94
CA LEU A 95 -6.68 -10.97 -4.64
C LEU A 95 -7.47 -12.19 -4.13
N TRP A 96 -8.05 -12.98 -5.03
CA TRP A 96 -8.75 -14.22 -4.66
C TRP A 96 -7.82 -15.25 -4.01
N LEU A 97 -6.56 -15.32 -4.44
CA LEU A 97 -5.56 -16.26 -3.93
C LEU A 97 -5.12 -15.84 -2.52
N ILE A 98 -4.91 -14.55 -2.29
CA ILE A 98 -4.67 -14.01 -0.95
C ILE A 98 -5.84 -14.36 -0.01
N ALA A 99 -7.09 -14.12 -0.44
CA ALA A 99 -8.26 -14.42 0.37
C ALA A 99 -8.41 -15.92 0.67
N ALA A 100 -8.10 -16.79 -0.30
CA ALA A 100 -8.09 -18.24 -0.12
C ALA A 100 -7.03 -18.68 0.89
N GLU A 101 -5.83 -18.11 0.81
CA GLU A 101 -4.72 -18.43 1.71
C GLU A 101 -4.99 -17.98 3.15
N ILE A 102 -5.57 -16.80 3.35
CA ILE A 102 -6.00 -16.33 4.69
C ILE A 102 -6.99 -17.33 5.31
N ARG A 103 -8.00 -17.78 4.54
CA ARG A 103 -8.99 -18.76 5.03
C ARG A 103 -8.33 -20.10 5.38
N ARG A 104 -7.40 -20.58 4.54
CA ARG A 104 -6.66 -21.82 4.77
C ARG A 104 -5.88 -21.75 6.08
N ARG A 105 -5.15 -20.65 6.32
CA ARG A 105 -4.33 -20.45 7.54
C ARG A 105 -5.21 -20.31 8.80
N ALA A 106 -6.24 -19.47 8.76
CA ALA A 106 -7.18 -19.31 9.89
C ALA A 106 -7.90 -20.61 10.27
N GLY A 107 -8.22 -21.46 9.28
CA GLY A 107 -8.80 -22.78 9.53
C GLY A 107 -7.84 -23.77 10.20
N ARG A 108 -6.52 -23.61 10.01
CA ARG A 108 -5.49 -24.47 10.64
C ARG A 108 -5.28 -24.13 12.11
N ASP A 109 -5.28 -22.84 12.45
CA ASP A 109 -5.15 -22.38 13.84
C ASP A 109 -6.32 -22.88 14.71
N SER A 110 -7.50 -22.99 14.10
CA SER A 110 -8.72 -23.50 14.77
C SER A 110 -8.64 -25.00 15.09
N ALA A 111 -7.91 -25.77 14.28
CA ALA A 111 -7.78 -27.23 14.43
C ALA A 111 -6.70 -27.66 15.44
N TRP A 112 -5.73 -26.79 15.74
CA TRP A 112 -4.68 -27.04 16.73
C TRP A 112 -5.09 -26.59 18.16
N SER A 113 -6.19 -25.85 18.26
CA SER A 113 -6.73 -25.30 19.52
C SER A 113 -7.88 -26.13 20.11
N SER A 114 -8.19 -27.29 19.52
CA SER A 114 -9.24 -28.24 19.94
C SER A 114 -8.63 -29.59 20.27
#